data_AF-K1TWS9-F1
#
_entry.id   AF-K1TWS9-F1
#
_cell.length_a   1.000
_cell.length_b   1.000
_cell.length_c   1.000
_cell.angle_alpha   90.00
_cell.angle_beta   90.00
_cell.angle_gamma   90.00
#
_symmetry.space_group_name_H-M   'P 1'
#
loop_
_entity.id
_entity.type
_entity.pdbx_description
1 polymer ?
#
loop_
_entity_poly.entity_id
_entity_poly.type
_entity_poly.pdbx_seq_one_letter_code
_entity_poly.pdbx_strand_id
1 'polypeptide(L)'
;YDNVTGMKIGPQMEPLQGDKLDYYEVRGRLDIYREWLCKLYVNTMNVIHYMHDKYAYEKTQMALHDTDVDRMMAFGIAGLSVMADSLSAIKYADVKPIRDENGYIIDFDTKGDFPKFGNDDNRVDKIAQNIIQRVSTELRKNPTYRNARHTLSALTITSNVVYGKKTGSTPDGRKKGEPFAPGANPMHNRE
;
A
#
# COMPACT_ATOMS: atom_id res chain seq x y z
N TYR A 1 1.93 -11.59 -9.96
CA TYR A 1 0.95 -11.48 -11.07
C TYR A 1 -0.03 -10.36 -10.74
N ASP A 2 -0.30 -9.48 -11.69
CA ASP A 2 -1.28 -8.39 -11.58
C ASP A 2 -2.60 -8.83 -12.24
N ASN A 3 -3.68 -8.89 -11.47
CA ASN A 3 -4.97 -9.43 -11.91
C ASN A 3 -5.81 -8.44 -12.75
N VAL A 4 -5.36 -7.20 -12.94
CA VAL A 4 -6.06 -6.22 -13.78
C VAL A 4 -5.45 -6.17 -15.17
N THR A 5 -4.13 -6.26 -15.26
CA THR A 5 -3.35 -6.13 -16.50
C THR A 5 -2.85 -7.46 -17.06
N GLY A 6 -2.81 -8.52 -16.26
CA GLY A 6 -2.24 -9.82 -16.62
C GLY A 6 -0.71 -9.86 -16.59
N MET A 7 -0.06 -8.78 -16.13
CA MET A 7 1.41 -8.69 -16.13
C MET A 7 2.04 -9.45 -14.95
N LYS A 8 3.22 -10.03 -15.18
CA LYS A 8 4.05 -10.60 -14.12
C LYS A 8 4.83 -9.50 -13.39
N ILE A 9 4.18 -8.91 -12.40
CA ILE A 9 4.75 -7.87 -11.52
C ILE A 9 5.03 -8.46 -10.14
N GLY A 10 6.09 -7.98 -9.49
CA GLY A 10 6.51 -8.38 -8.14
C GLY A 10 7.28 -9.72 -8.09
N PRO A 11 7.67 -10.18 -6.89
CA PRO A 11 8.19 -11.51 -6.68
C PRO A 11 7.17 -12.57 -7.14
N GLN A 12 7.57 -13.50 -7.99
CA GLN A 12 6.66 -14.54 -8.49
C GLN A 12 6.57 -15.68 -7.47
N MET A 13 5.35 -16.07 -7.12
CA MET A 13 5.04 -17.13 -6.17
C MET A 13 3.75 -17.82 -6.64
N GLU A 14 3.61 -19.11 -6.34
CA GLU A 14 2.36 -19.84 -6.58
C GLU A 14 1.19 -19.16 -5.89
N PRO A 15 0.00 -19.04 -6.51
CA PRO A 15 -1.18 -18.47 -5.87
C PRO A 15 -1.46 -19.11 -4.50
N LEU A 16 -1.99 -18.33 -3.55
CA LEU A 16 -2.52 -18.88 -2.30
C LEU A 16 -3.52 -19.98 -2.64
N GLN A 17 -3.49 -21.11 -1.94
CA GLN A 17 -4.38 -22.25 -2.19
C GLN A 17 -5.49 -22.31 -1.14
N GLY A 18 -6.47 -23.18 -1.34
CA GLY A 18 -7.60 -23.37 -0.42
C GLY A 18 -8.79 -22.46 -0.66
N ASP A 19 -9.89 -22.81 0.01
CA ASP A 19 -11.21 -22.19 -0.15
C ASP A 19 -11.44 -21.00 0.78
N LYS A 20 -10.57 -20.82 1.77
CA LYS A 20 -10.61 -19.72 2.74
C LYS A 20 -9.22 -19.12 2.88
N LEU A 21 -9.14 -17.79 2.90
CA LEU A 21 -7.89 -17.11 3.18
C LEU A 21 -7.51 -17.21 4.65
N ASP A 22 -6.27 -17.63 4.93
CA ASP A 22 -5.67 -17.55 6.26
C ASP A 22 -4.97 -16.20 6.46
N TYR A 23 -5.21 -15.59 7.62
CA TYR A 23 -4.64 -14.28 7.94
C TYR A 23 -3.11 -14.30 8.00
N TYR A 24 -2.51 -15.31 8.62
CA TYR A 24 -1.06 -15.36 8.81
C TYR A 24 -0.34 -15.69 7.51
N GLU A 25 -0.91 -16.55 6.66
CA GLU A 25 -0.37 -16.84 5.34
C GLU A 25 -0.40 -15.60 4.44
N VAL A 26 -1.54 -14.90 4.37
CA VAL A 26 -1.67 -13.65 3.59
C VAL A 26 -0.70 -12.58 4.11
N ARG A 27 -0.64 -12.41 5.43
CA ARG A 27 0.27 -11.45 6.07
C ARG A 27 1.74 -11.78 5.83
N GLY A 28 2.10 -13.07 5.84
CA GLY A 28 3.46 -13.53 5.54
C GLY A 28 3.86 -13.20 4.10
N ARG A 29 2.98 -13.46 3.13
CA ARG A 29 3.21 -13.08 1.73
C ARG A 29 3.29 -11.58 1.54
N LEU A 30 2.42 -10.83 2.21
CA LEU A 30 2.44 -9.36 2.16
C LEU A 30 3.77 -8.79 2.64
N ASP A 31 4.40 -9.40 3.65
CA ASP A 31 5.70 -8.96 4.15
C ASP A 31 6.80 -9.08 3.07
N ILE A 32 6.79 -10.14 2.25
CA ILE A 32 7.70 -10.33 1.11
C ILE A 32 7.49 -9.24 0.04
N TYR A 33 6.24 -9.00 -0.35
CA TYR A 33 5.92 -7.98 -1.34
C TYR A 33 6.25 -6.57 -0.84
N ARG A 34 6.07 -6.30 0.47
CA ARG A 34 6.39 -5.01 1.07
C ARG A 34 7.88 -4.72 1.02
N GLU A 35 8.73 -5.69 1.33
CA GLU A 35 10.19 -5.53 1.23
C GLU A 35 10.59 -5.18 -0.21
N TRP A 36 10.10 -5.96 -1.19
CA TRP A 36 10.35 -5.71 -2.60
C TRP A 36 9.88 -4.32 -3.05
N LEU A 37 8.64 -3.94 -2.70
CA LEU A 37 8.05 -2.67 -3.11
C LEU A 37 8.79 -1.49 -2.47
N CYS A 38 9.14 -1.56 -1.19
CA CYS A 38 9.87 -0.49 -0.50
C CYS A 38 11.26 -0.28 -1.11
N LYS A 39 12.00 -1.36 -1.41
CA LYS A 39 13.30 -1.29 -2.09
C LYS A 39 13.17 -0.63 -3.47
N LEU A 40 12.19 -1.06 -4.27
CA LEU A 40 11.94 -0.48 -5.58
C LEU A 40 11.57 1.00 -5.47
N TYR A 41 10.71 1.36 -4.52
CA TYR A 41 10.27 2.73 -4.33
C TYR A 41 11.43 3.66 -3.93
N VAL A 42 12.27 3.28 -2.95
CA VAL A 42 13.44 4.07 -2.56
C VAL A 42 14.42 4.22 -3.72
N ASN A 43 14.72 3.13 -4.44
CA ASN A 43 15.59 3.19 -5.61
C ASN A 43 15.05 4.17 -6.68
N THR A 44 13.74 4.13 -6.92
CA THR A 44 13.08 5.00 -7.91
C THR A 44 13.19 6.47 -7.49
N MET A 45 12.90 6.78 -6.23
CA MET A 45 13.03 8.13 -5.69
C MET A 45 14.48 8.63 -5.72
N ASN A 46 15.46 7.78 -5.44
CA ASN A 46 16.88 8.13 -5.53
C ASN A 46 17.26 8.55 -6.96
N VAL A 47 16.81 7.82 -7.97
CA VAL A 47 17.04 8.18 -9.38
C VAL A 47 16.35 9.50 -9.71
N ILE A 48 15.08 9.68 -9.33
CA ILE A 48 14.33 10.91 -9.58
C ILE A 48 15.07 12.11 -9.00
N HIS A 49 15.41 12.08 -7.71
CA HIS A 49 16.05 13.21 -7.05
C HIS A 49 17.49 13.46 -7.52
N TYR A 50 18.26 12.42 -7.83
CA TYR A 50 19.58 12.59 -8.43
C TYR A 50 19.48 13.32 -9.77
N MET A 51 18.54 12.91 -10.63
CA MET A 51 18.36 13.54 -11.94
C MET A 51 17.76 14.95 -11.82
N HIS A 52 16.88 15.19 -10.85
CA HIS A 52 16.32 16.52 -10.59
C HIS A 52 17.41 17.50 -10.14
N ASP A 53 18.23 17.12 -9.16
CA ASP A 53 19.37 17.93 -8.70
C ASP A 53 20.35 18.20 -9.86
N LYS A 54 20.58 17.23 -10.75
CA LYS A 54 21.54 17.37 -11.84
C LYS A 54 21.03 18.26 -12.97
N TYR A 55 19.76 18.12 -13.36
CA TYR A 55 19.23 18.71 -14.60
C TYR A 55 18.23 19.85 -14.38
N ALA A 56 17.62 19.94 -13.19
CA ALA A 56 16.55 20.87 -12.88
C ALA A 56 16.67 21.47 -11.47
N TYR A 57 17.90 21.73 -11.02
CA TYR A 57 18.14 22.31 -9.70
C TYR A 57 17.44 23.66 -9.51
N GLU A 58 16.62 23.78 -8.47
CA GLU A 58 15.75 24.92 -8.19
C GLU A 58 16.50 26.10 -7.56
N LYS A 59 17.50 26.62 -8.27
CA LYS A 59 18.45 27.65 -7.82
C LYS A 59 17.79 28.83 -7.11
N THR A 60 16.70 29.38 -7.66
CA THR A 60 16.02 30.54 -7.09
C THR A 60 15.40 30.24 -5.73
N GLN A 61 14.79 29.06 -5.56
CA GLN A 61 14.22 28.64 -4.28
C GLN A 61 15.34 28.32 -3.28
N MET A 62 16.40 27.65 -3.74
CA MET A 62 17.54 27.27 -2.91
C MET A 62 18.38 28.48 -2.46
N ALA A 63 18.43 29.56 -3.25
CA ALA A 63 19.10 30.81 -2.87
C ALA A 63 18.44 31.53 -1.69
N LEU A 64 17.21 31.14 -1.34
CA LEU A 64 16.45 31.69 -0.22
C LEU A 64 16.52 30.81 1.04
N HIS A 65 17.36 29.76 1.02
CA HIS A 65 17.59 28.89 2.17
C HIS A 65 18.96 29.16 2.80
N ASP A 66 19.11 28.72 4.04
CA ASP A 66 20.43 28.57 4.66
C ASP A 66 21.34 27.66 3.81
N THR A 67 22.66 27.81 3.98
CA THR A 67 23.66 27.08 3.19
C THR A 67 23.45 25.56 3.25
N ASP A 68 23.17 25.02 4.43
CA ASP A 68 22.97 23.59 4.67
C ASP A 68 21.48 23.26 4.90
N VAL A 69 20.83 22.80 3.83
CA VAL A 69 19.41 22.43 3.88
C VAL A 69 19.23 20.97 4.31
N ASP A 70 18.41 20.74 5.34
CA ASP A 70 17.95 19.39 5.71
C ASP A 70 17.06 18.81 4.61
N ARG A 71 17.22 17.52 4.32
CA ARG A 71 16.50 16.85 3.23
C ARG A 71 15.70 15.68 3.78
N MET A 72 14.43 15.63 3.41
CA MET A 72 13.55 14.52 3.71
C MET A 72 13.13 13.84 2.42
N MET A 73 13.28 12.52 2.36
CA MET A 73 12.73 11.71 1.27
C MET A 73 11.31 11.34 1.65
N ALA A 74 10.34 12.04 1.05
CA ALA A 74 8.93 11.85 1.34
C ALA A 74 8.34 10.69 0.52
N PHE A 75 7.91 9.64 1.23
CA PHE A 75 7.18 8.51 0.66
C PHE A 75 5.70 8.62 0.97
N GLY A 76 4.85 8.19 0.04
CA GLY A 76 3.40 8.14 0.22
C GLY A 76 2.87 6.71 0.25
N ILE A 77 1.83 6.47 1.04
CA ILE A 77 0.98 5.28 0.94
C ILE A 77 -0.45 5.68 0.59
N ALA A 78 -1.11 4.83 -0.19
CA ALA A 78 -2.50 4.98 -0.60
C ALA A 78 -3.29 3.72 -0.24
N GLY A 79 -4.59 3.88 0.03
CA GLY A 79 -5.48 2.75 0.33
C GLY A 79 -5.28 2.12 1.71
N LEU A 80 -4.87 2.92 2.71
CA LEU A 80 -4.62 2.43 4.08
C LEU A 80 -5.85 1.71 4.66
N SER A 81 -7.03 2.33 4.61
CA SER A 81 -8.27 1.76 5.13
C SER A 81 -8.70 0.50 4.36
N VAL A 82 -8.60 0.51 3.02
CA VAL A 82 -8.87 -0.70 2.20
C VAL A 82 -8.00 -1.87 2.65
N MET A 83 -6.72 -1.61 2.89
CA MET A 83 -5.77 -2.64 3.32
C MET A 83 -6.03 -3.12 4.76
N ALA A 84 -6.33 -2.19 5.67
CA ALA A 84 -6.66 -2.51 7.06
C ALA A 84 -7.96 -3.34 7.14
N ASP A 85 -9.02 -2.90 6.47
CA ASP A 85 -10.31 -3.58 6.39
C ASP A 85 -10.17 -4.94 5.71
N SER A 86 -9.35 -5.06 4.66
CA SER A 86 -9.15 -6.35 3.97
C SER A 86 -8.49 -7.37 4.89
N LEU A 87 -7.46 -6.96 5.62
CA LEU A 87 -6.80 -7.80 6.63
C LEU A 87 -7.73 -8.09 7.81
N SER A 88 -8.61 -7.16 8.17
CA SER A 88 -9.65 -7.36 9.19
C SER A 88 -10.68 -8.41 8.74
N ALA A 89 -11.18 -8.31 7.51
CA ALA A 89 -12.11 -9.27 6.91
C ALA A 89 -11.50 -10.68 6.90
N ILE A 90 -10.27 -10.83 6.43
CA ILE A 90 -9.58 -12.15 6.42
C ILE A 90 -9.42 -12.71 7.84
N LYS A 91 -9.24 -11.86 8.84
CA LYS A 91 -9.00 -12.28 10.22
C LYS A 91 -10.28 -12.64 10.98
N TYR A 92 -11.35 -11.90 10.76
CA TYR A 92 -12.56 -11.96 11.60
C TYR A 92 -13.81 -12.46 10.87
N ALA A 93 -13.78 -12.54 9.54
CA ALA A 93 -14.86 -13.05 8.71
C ALA A 93 -14.43 -14.30 7.89
N ASP A 94 -15.35 -14.85 7.11
CA ASP A 94 -15.08 -15.92 6.16
C ASP A 94 -14.86 -15.35 4.77
N VAL A 95 -13.59 -15.24 4.33
CA VAL A 95 -13.23 -14.70 3.01
C VAL A 95 -12.83 -15.85 2.09
N LYS A 96 -13.68 -16.11 1.08
CA LYS A 96 -13.42 -17.12 0.05
C LYS A 96 -12.92 -16.46 -1.23
N PRO A 97 -11.74 -16.83 -1.74
CA PRO A 97 -11.24 -16.29 -2.99
C PRO A 97 -11.98 -16.89 -4.19
N ILE A 98 -12.45 -16.04 -5.10
CA ILE A 98 -13.01 -16.43 -6.39
C ILE A 98 -11.87 -16.38 -7.43
N ARG A 99 -11.68 -17.47 -8.16
CA ARG A 99 -10.54 -17.67 -9.07
C ARG A 99 -10.98 -17.77 -10.52
N ASP A 100 -10.07 -17.37 -11.42
CA ASP A 100 -10.21 -17.62 -12.85
C ASP A 100 -9.75 -19.06 -13.22
N GLU A 101 -9.85 -19.37 -14.51
CA GLU A 101 -9.40 -20.64 -15.10
C GLU A 101 -7.91 -20.95 -14.90
N ASN A 102 -7.10 -19.93 -14.61
CA ASN A 102 -5.67 -20.05 -14.36
C ASN A 102 -5.34 -20.11 -12.85
N GLY A 103 -6.36 -20.13 -11.98
CA GLY A 103 -6.21 -20.22 -10.53
C GLY A 103 -5.88 -18.89 -9.83
N TYR A 104 -5.85 -17.77 -10.55
CA TYR A 104 -5.60 -16.45 -9.98
C TYR A 104 -6.87 -15.88 -9.35
N ILE A 105 -6.70 -15.19 -8.22
CA ILE A 105 -7.80 -14.59 -7.47
C ILE A 105 -8.26 -13.30 -8.17
N ILE A 106 -9.54 -13.24 -8.53
CA ILE A 106 -10.16 -12.13 -9.27
C ILE A 106 -11.27 -11.42 -8.48
N ASP A 107 -11.90 -12.09 -7.51
CA ASP A 107 -12.90 -11.51 -6.61
C ASP A 107 -12.94 -12.27 -5.27
N PHE A 108 -13.77 -11.83 -4.33
CA PHE A 108 -13.92 -12.43 -3.01
C PHE A 108 -15.40 -12.56 -2.61
N ASP A 109 -15.78 -13.70 -2.04
CA ASP A 109 -17.04 -13.89 -1.30
C ASP A 109 -16.73 -13.78 0.20
N THR A 110 -17.04 -12.61 0.78
CA THR A 110 -16.79 -12.31 2.20
C THR A 110 -18.10 -12.42 2.97
N LYS A 111 -18.16 -13.38 3.92
CA LYS A 111 -19.34 -13.65 4.76
C LYS A 111 -19.05 -13.42 6.24
N GLY A 112 -20.00 -12.80 6.91
CA GLY A 112 -19.90 -12.42 8.32
C GLY A 112 -19.39 -10.99 8.52
N ASP A 113 -19.61 -10.47 9.72
CA ASP A 113 -19.18 -9.12 10.09
C ASP A 113 -17.71 -9.08 10.51
N PHE A 114 -17.05 -7.97 10.22
CA PHE A 114 -15.68 -7.69 10.65
C PHE A 114 -15.52 -6.22 11.02
N PRO A 115 -14.58 -5.89 11.94
CA PRO A 115 -14.27 -4.51 12.29
C PRO A 115 -13.74 -3.70 11.11
N LYS A 116 -14.22 -2.47 10.95
CA LYS A 116 -13.81 -1.55 9.88
C LYS A 116 -13.09 -0.34 10.48
N PHE A 117 -12.03 0.10 9.83
CA PHE A 117 -11.20 1.21 10.28
C PHE A 117 -12.05 2.50 10.33
N GLY A 118 -11.98 3.23 11.44
CA GLY A 118 -12.75 4.46 11.65
C GLY A 118 -13.79 4.41 12.76
N ASN A 119 -14.03 3.25 13.37
CA ASN A 119 -15.09 3.02 14.37
C ASN A 119 -14.57 2.88 15.81
N ASP A 120 -13.36 3.34 16.12
CA ASP A 120 -12.69 3.15 17.43
C ASP A 120 -12.58 1.65 17.85
N ASP A 121 -12.42 0.76 16.86
CA ASP A 121 -12.20 -0.67 17.12
C ASP A 121 -10.70 -1.00 17.01
N ASN A 122 -10.10 -1.14 18.18
CA ASN A 122 -8.71 -1.55 18.38
C ASN A 122 -8.27 -2.77 17.55
N ARG A 123 -9.18 -3.66 17.17
CA ARG A 123 -8.86 -4.86 16.39
C ARG A 123 -8.39 -4.54 14.97
N VAL A 124 -8.97 -3.53 14.33
CA VAL A 124 -8.61 -3.08 12.97
C VAL A 124 -7.68 -1.86 13.01
N ASP A 125 -7.80 -1.00 14.03
CA ASP A 125 -6.90 0.15 14.17
C ASP A 125 -5.45 -0.28 14.42
N LYS A 126 -5.24 -1.35 15.20
CA LYS A 126 -3.92 -1.98 15.34
C LYS A 126 -3.39 -2.54 14.04
N ILE A 127 -4.25 -3.00 13.13
CA ILE A 127 -3.84 -3.46 11.80
C ILE A 127 -3.35 -2.27 10.97
N ALA A 128 -4.09 -1.17 10.94
CA ALA A 128 -3.69 0.06 10.25
C ALA A 128 -2.35 0.61 10.80
N GLN A 129 -2.20 0.69 12.13
CA GLN A 129 -0.95 1.09 12.77
C GLN A 129 0.22 0.17 12.38
N ASN A 130 0.00 -1.14 12.35
CA ASN A 130 1.03 -2.12 11.99
C ASN A 130 1.48 -1.99 10.53
N ILE A 131 0.55 -1.69 9.61
CA ILE A 131 0.87 -1.44 8.20
C ILE A 131 1.83 -0.24 8.09
N ILE A 132 1.46 0.90 8.69
CA ILE A 132 2.28 2.13 8.65
C ILE A 132 3.67 1.88 9.24
N GLN A 133 3.73 1.29 10.43
CA GLN A 133 4.99 1.04 11.12
C GLN A 133 5.91 0.13 10.30
N ARG A 134 5.36 -0.92 9.68
CA ARG A 134 6.13 -1.87 8.89
C ARG A 134 6.60 -1.28 7.58
N VAL A 135 5.78 -0.51 6.87
CA VAL A 135 6.21 0.20 5.65
C VAL A 135 7.34 1.17 5.99
N SER A 136 7.19 1.97 7.05
CA SER A 136 8.23 2.90 7.48
C SER A 136 9.53 2.18 7.85
N THR A 137 9.43 1.03 8.53
CA THR A 137 10.58 0.20 8.90
C THR A 137 11.28 -0.38 7.67
N GLU A 138 10.53 -0.93 6.71
CA GLU A 138 11.10 -1.48 5.47
C GLU A 138 11.75 -0.40 4.59
N LEU A 139 11.13 0.78 4.45
CA LEU A 139 11.71 1.90 3.72
C LEU A 139 13.09 2.27 4.27
N ARG A 140 13.21 2.43 5.61
CA ARG A 140 14.45 2.83 6.29
C ARG A 140 15.62 1.85 6.14
N LYS A 141 15.40 0.62 5.69
CA LYS A 141 16.48 -0.34 5.39
C LYS A 141 17.26 0.04 4.12
N ASN A 142 16.73 0.94 3.29
CA ASN A 142 17.30 1.29 1.99
C ASN A 142 17.94 2.68 2.06
N PRO A 143 19.22 2.86 1.67
CA PRO A 143 19.85 4.17 1.63
C PRO A 143 19.17 5.13 0.65
N THR A 144 19.12 6.40 1.03
CA THR A 144 18.55 7.48 0.23
C THR A 144 19.63 8.37 -0.39
N TYR A 145 19.33 8.93 -1.56
CA TYR A 145 20.17 9.92 -2.20
C TYR A 145 20.42 11.11 -1.27
N ARG A 146 21.69 11.53 -1.16
CA ARG A 146 22.18 12.56 -0.22
C ARG A 146 21.80 12.31 1.25
N ASN A 147 21.62 11.05 1.64
CA ASN A 147 21.24 10.65 3.00
C ASN A 147 19.94 11.32 3.49
N ALA A 148 19.03 11.66 2.57
CA ALA A 148 17.77 12.31 2.91
C ALA A 148 16.96 11.47 3.91
N ARG A 149 16.48 12.06 5.00
CA ARG A 149 15.76 11.35 6.06
C ARG A 149 14.43 10.82 5.55
N HIS A 150 14.16 9.54 5.79
CA HIS A 150 12.90 8.91 5.39
C HIS A 150 11.72 9.50 6.14
N THR A 151 10.68 9.91 5.41
CA THR A 151 9.37 10.26 5.97
C THR A 151 8.26 9.52 5.22
N LEU A 152 7.13 9.33 5.88
CA LEU A 152 5.99 8.59 5.33
C LEU A 152 4.72 9.41 5.55
N SER A 153 3.92 9.57 4.50
CA SER A 153 2.60 10.19 4.56
C SER A 153 1.52 9.23 4.08
N ALA A 154 0.37 9.25 4.75
CA ALA A 154 -0.85 8.62 4.26
C ALA A 154 -1.68 9.67 3.50
N LEU A 155 -1.25 10.00 2.29
CA LEU A 155 -1.79 11.08 1.47
C LEU A 155 -1.92 10.61 0.02
N THR A 156 -3.08 10.87 -0.60
CA THR A 156 -3.36 10.39 -1.96
C THR A 156 -3.69 11.48 -2.97
N ILE A 157 -4.11 12.68 -2.56
CA ILE A 157 -4.70 13.68 -3.48
C ILE A 157 -5.79 12.99 -4.34
N THR A 158 -5.68 12.98 -5.67
CA THR A 158 -6.60 12.28 -6.60
C THR A 158 -6.15 10.86 -6.96
N SER A 159 -4.99 10.41 -6.45
CA SER A 159 -4.47 9.07 -6.69
C SER A 159 -5.37 7.96 -6.13
N ASN A 160 -6.25 8.25 -5.16
CA ASN A 160 -7.23 7.29 -4.66
C ASN A 160 -8.18 6.79 -5.76
N VAL A 161 -8.55 7.67 -6.70
CA VAL A 161 -9.39 7.32 -7.87
C VAL A 161 -8.56 6.58 -8.91
N VAL A 162 -7.34 7.03 -9.19
CA VAL A 162 -6.47 6.40 -10.20
C VAL A 162 -6.06 4.99 -9.77
N TYR A 163 -5.63 4.82 -8.52
CA TYR A 163 -5.30 3.50 -7.98
C TYR A 163 -6.54 2.61 -7.86
N GLY A 164 -7.68 3.14 -7.39
CA GLY A 164 -8.93 2.39 -7.34
C GLY A 164 -9.32 1.80 -8.70
N LYS A 165 -9.29 2.62 -9.76
CA LYS A 165 -9.53 2.18 -11.16
C LYS A 165 -8.59 1.08 -11.63
N LYS A 166 -7.35 1.05 -11.15
CA LYS A 166 -6.31 0.08 -11.52
C LYS A 166 -6.18 -1.08 -10.54
N THR A 167 -7.07 -1.20 -9.55
CA THR A 167 -7.04 -2.28 -8.55
C THR A 167 -8.26 -3.18 -8.71
N GLY A 168 -8.05 -4.50 -8.70
CA GLY A 168 -9.10 -5.52 -8.69
C GLY A 168 -9.99 -5.45 -7.45
N SER A 169 -10.95 -6.35 -7.31
CA SER A 169 -11.73 -6.44 -6.05
C SER A 169 -10.81 -6.76 -4.87
N THR A 170 -11.16 -6.31 -3.66
CA THR A 170 -10.37 -6.54 -2.44
C THR A 170 -11.17 -7.27 -1.35
N PRO A 171 -10.51 -7.99 -0.42
CA PRO A 171 -11.17 -8.82 0.61
C PRO A 171 -12.17 -8.09 1.51
N ASP A 172 -12.01 -6.78 1.66
CA ASP A 172 -12.92 -5.89 2.38
C ASP A 172 -14.28 -5.68 1.68
N GLY A 173 -14.49 -6.29 0.51
CA GLY A 173 -15.70 -6.19 -0.28
C GLY A 173 -15.73 -5.02 -1.26
N ARG A 174 -14.67 -4.18 -1.32
CA ARG A 174 -14.57 -3.13 -2.34
C ARG A 174 -14.40 -3.78 -3.72
N LYS A 175 -15.19 -3.35 -4.70
CA LYS A 175 -15.21 -3.94 -6.04
C LYS A 175 -14.15 -3.33 -6.95
N LYS A 176 -13.75 -4.13 -7.96
CA LYS A 176 -12.79 -3.73 -8.99
C LYS A 176 -13.16 -2.35 -9.56
N GLY A 177 -12.17 -1.46 -9.57
CA GLY A 177 -12.32 -0.13 -10.14
C GLY A 177 -12.89 0.94 -9.19
N GLU A 178 -13.46 0.56 -8.05
CA GLU A 178 -13.98 1.54 -7.08
C GLU A 178 -12.85 2.36 -6.45
N PRO A 179 -13.03 3.67 -6.22
CA PRO A 179 -12.02 4.50 -5.57
C PRO A 179 -11.60 3.99 -4.19
N PHE A 180 -10.36 4.27 -3.81
CA PHE A 180 -9.95 4.18 -2.40
C PHE A 180 -10.47 5.39 -1.60
N ALA A 181 -10.41 5.27 -0.28
CA ALA A 181 -10.54 6.41 0.61
C ALA A 181 -9.42 7.44 0.35
N PRO A 182 -9.70 8.75 0.48
CA PRO A 182 -8.68 9.78 0.37
C PRO A 182 -7.77 9.78 1.60
N GLY A 183 -6.45 9.75 1.38
CA GLY A 183 -5.44 9.81 2.44
C GLY A 183 -5.57 8.68 3.47
N ALA A 184 -5.74 9.06 4.74
CA ALA A 184 -5.90 8.17 5.87
C ALA A 184 -7.37 7.99 6.31
N ASN A 185 -8.34 8.40 5.49
CA ASN A 185 -9.75 8.31 5.88
C ASN A 185 -10.24 6.85 5.89
N PRO A 186 -11.27 6.55 6.71
CA PRO A 186 -12.13 5.39 6.51
C PRO A 186 -12.65 5.30 5.07
N MET A 187 -12.93 4.08 4.62
CA MET A 187 -13.65 3.87 3.35
C MET A 187 -15.06 4.44 3.45
N HIS A 188 -15.58 4.98 2.35
CA HIS A 188 -16.88 5.65 2.35
C HIS A 188 -18.01 4.75 2.91
N ASN A 189 -18.78 5.28 3.86
CA ASN A 189 -19.87 4.60 4.58
C ASN A 189 -19.40 3.40 5.40
N ARG A 190 -18.19 3.47 5.97
CA ARG A 190 -17.64 2.42 6.86
C ARG A 190 -17.23 2.94 8.23
N GLU A 191 -17.28 4.25 8.43
CA GLU A 191 -17.13 4.99 9.69
C GLU A 191 -18.39 5.03 10.58
#